data_AF-A0A1H0X4W9-F1
#
_entry.id   AF-A0A1H0X4W9-F1
#
_cell.length_a   1.000
_cell.length_b   1.000
_cell.length_c   1.000
_cell.angle_alpha   90.00
_cell.angle_beta   90.00
_cell.angle_gamma   90.00
#
_symmetry.space_group_name_H-M   'P 1'
#
loop_
_entity.id
_entity.type
_entity.pdbx_description
1 polymer ?
#
loop_
_entity_poly.entity_id
_entity_poly.type
_entity_poly.pdbx_seq_one_letter_code
_entity_poly.pdbx_strand_id
1 'polypeptide(L)'
;MNELPPAVRQLLHAGQRQAAIDLLSEYLAADQQEAERRIDQYLENDPPVHLRGAGVVRASRLNAMIWLILIILMALLAMIFAL
;
A
#
# COMPACT_ATOMS: atom_id res chain seq x y z
N MET A 1 -7.96 15.81 19.04
CA MET A 1 -7.59 15.59 17.62
C MET A 1 -6.08 15.40 17.59
N ASN A 2 -5.61 14.14 17.62
CA ASN A 2 -4.19 13.82 17.50
C ASN A 2 -3.87 13.70 16.01
N GLU A 3 -3.73 14.84 15.36
CA GLU A 3 -3.53 14.92 13.93
C GLU A 3 -2.06 14.61 13.62
N LEU A 4 -1.79 13.56 12.86
CA LEU A 4 -0.45 13.30 12.36
C LEU A 4 -0.02 14.42 11.40
N PRO A 5 1.27 14.85 11.44
CA PRO A 5 1.79 15.83 10.50
C PRO A 5 1.53 15.40 9.04
N PRO A 6 1.27 16.34 8.12
CA PRO A 6 0.95 16.03 6.73
C PRO A 6 2.05 15.21 6.01
N ALA A 7 3.32 15.46 6.34
CA ALA A 7 4.45 14.69 5.80
C ALA A 7 4.43 13.22 6.25
N VAL A 8 4.09 12.95 7.52
CA VAL A 8 3.97 11.59 8.09
C VAL A 8 2.80 10.85 7.44
N ARG A 9 1.66 11.54 7.20
CA ARG A 9 0.51 10.95 6.47
C ARG A 9 0.85 10.55 5.04
N GLN A 10 1.61 11.37 4.32
CA GLN A 10 2.05 11.02 2.95
C GLN A 10 2.93 9.77 2.94
N LEU A 11 3.86 9.64 3.90
CA LEU A 11 4.71 8.45 4.03
C LEU A 11 3.90 7.20 4.39
N LEU A 12 2.90 7.32 5.28
CA LEU A 12 1.99 6.23 5.61
C LEU A 12 1.16 5.78 4.40
N HIS A 13 0.62 6.72 3.61
CA HIS A 13 -0.10 6.40 2.37
C HIS A 13 0.79 5.79 1.28
N ALA A 14 2.08 6.14 1.26
CA ALA A 14 3.06 5.54 0.36
C ALA A 14 3.53 4.13 0.81
N GLY A 15 3.02 3.61 1.93
CA GLY A 15 3.44 2.31 2.49
C GLY A 15 4.81 2.35 3.20
N GLN A 16 5.37 3.54 3.42
CA GLN A 16 6.68 3.73 4.05
C GLN A 16 6.54 3.94 5.56
N ARG A 17 5.98 2.93 6.26
CA ARG A 17 5.69 3.00 7.71
C ARG A 17 6.94 3.35 8.54
N GLN A 18 8.10 2.77 8.24
CA GLN A 18 9.33 3.02 9.00
C GLN A 18 9.82 4.47 8.85
N ALA A 19 9.82 5.00 7.63
CA ALA A 19 10.18 6.39 7.39
C ALA A 19 9.20 7.38 8.05
N ALA A 20 7.91 7.00 8.12
CA ALA A 20 6.91 7.77 8.84
C ALA A 20 7.16 7.79 10.36
N ILE A 21 7.57 6.66 10.94
CA ILE A 21 7.94 6.54 12.37
C ILE A 21 9.17 7.38 12.68
N ASP A 22 10.23 7.27 11.87
CA ASP A 22 11.47 8.01 12.10
C ASP A 22 11.24 9.53 12.00
N LEU A 23 10.48 9.97 10.98
CA LEU A 23 10.12 11.38 10.82
C LEU A 23 9.25 11.89 11.97
N LEU A 24 8.32 11.07 12.48
CA LEU A 24 7.44 11.45 13.58
C LEU A 24 8.19 11.48 14.92
N SER A 25 9.13 10.56 15.13
CA SER A 25 10.04 10.54 16.28
C SER A 25 10.83 11.85 16.36
N GLU A 26 11.40 12.27 15.22
CA GLU A 26 12.16 13.52 15.13
C GLU A 26 11.28 14.76 15.33
N TYR A 27 10.07 14.77 14.77
CA TYR A 27 9.11 15.86 14.96
C TYR A 27 8.61 16.02 16.40
N LEU A 28 8.44 14.90 17.11
CA LEU A 28 7.94 14.89 18.48
C LEU A 28 9.06 15.00 19.51
N ALA A 29 10.33 14.93 19.09
CA ALA A 29 11.49 14.73 19.97
C ALA A 29 11.22 13.62 21.01
N ALA A 30 10.48 12.59 20.59
CA ALA A 30 9.95 11.55 21.46
C ALA A 30 10.62 10.22 21.15
N ASP A 31 10.50 9.26 22.06
CA ASP A 31 11.02 7.92 21.84
C ASP A 31 10.31 7.25 20.65
N GLN A 32 11.06 6.41 19.91
CA GLN A 32 10.56 5.73 18.73
C GLN A 32 9.30 4.91 19.05
N GLN A 33 9.19 4.35 20.27
CA GLN A 33 7.99 3.64 20.71
C GLN A 33 6.75 4.53 20.81
N GLU A 34 6.90 5.81 21.20
CA GLU A 34 5.76 6.72 21.33
C GLU A 34 5.29 7.19 19.94
N ALA A 35 6.22 7.36 19.00
CA ALA A 35 5.91 7.62 17.60
C ALA A 35 5.18 6.43 16.96
N GLU A 36 5.64 5.20 17.20
CA GLU A 36 4.95 3.98 16.77
C GLU A 36 3.54 3.89 17.35
N ARG A 37 3.38 4.11 18.65
CA ARG A 37 2.08 4.05 19.33
C ARG A 37 1.08 5.04 18.74
N ARG A 38 1.54 6.25 18.41
CA ARG A 38 0.70 7.26 17.75
C ARG A 38 0.34 6.89 16.32
N ILE A 39 1.27 6.31 15.57
CA ILE A 39 0.99 5.84 14.21
C ILE A 39 0.01 4.69 14.22
N ASP A 40 0.16 3.73 15.13
CA ASP A 40 -0.77 2.61 15.27
C ASP A 40 -2.15 3.10 15.69
N GLN A 41 -2.23 4.03 16.64
CA GLN A 41 -3.50 4.63 17.04
C GLN A 41 -4.16 5.42 15.89
N TYR A 42 -3.37 6.06 15.02
CA TYR A 42 -3.90 6.70 13.82
C TYR A 42 -4.41 5.68 12.80
N LEU A 43 -3.66 4.61 12.52
CA LEU A 43 -4.04 3.53 11.61
C LEU A 43 -5.27 2.75 12.09
N GLU A 44 -5.48 2.64 13.40
CA GLU A 44 -6.65 1.98 13.98
C GLU A 44 -7.92 2.82 13.82
N ASN A 45 -7.79 4.15 13.88
CA ASN A 45 -8.92 5.08 13.68
C ASN A 45 -9.19 5.39 12.19
N ASP A 46 -8.15 5.45 11.37
CA ASP A 46 -8.22 5.74 9.94
C ASP A 46 -7.35 4.71 9.17
N PRO A 47 -7.86 3.47 9.03
CA PRO A 47 -7.11 2.43 8.36
C PRO A 47 -6.87 2.84 6.91
N PRO A 48 -5.61 2.80 6.44
CA PRO A 48 -5.31 3.11 5.06
C PRO A 48 -6.14 2.15 4.22
N VAL A 49 -6.94 2.73 3.32
CA VAL A 49 -7.69 1.96 2.32
C VAL A 49 -6.65 1.31 1.41
N HIS A 50 -6.13 0.17 1.84
CA HIS A 50 -5.43 -0.74 0.96
C HIS A 50 -6.46 -1.09 -0.10
N LEU A 51 -6.25 -0.58 -1.31
CA LEU A 51 -7.01 -0.93 -2.50
C LEU A 51 -6.88 -2.45 -2.69
N ARG A 52 -7.68 -3.23 -1.99
CA ARG A 52 -7.73 -4.69 -2.12
C ARG A 52 -8.58 -5.01 -3.34
N GLY A 53 -8.02 -5.82 -4.25
CA GLY A 53 -8.71 -6.31 -5.43
C GLY A 53 -8.53 -5.42 -6.66
N ALA A 54 -9.64 -4.97 -7.28
CA ALA A 54 -9.65 -4.37 -8.61
C ALA A 54 -8.82 -3.07 -8.77
N GLY A 55 -8.47 -2.39 -7.67
CA GLY A 55 -7.66 -1.17 -7.70
C GLY A 55 -6.19 -1.40 -8.07
N VAL A 56 -5.61 -2.56 -7.72
CA VAL A 56 -4.19 -2.89 -8.03
C VAL A 56 -3.97 -3.12 -9.52
N VAL A 57 -5.00 -3.63 -10.22
CA VAL A 57 -4.94 -3.86 -11.67
C VAL A 57 -4.95 -2.53 -12.44
N ARG A 58 -5.64 -1.51 -11.92
CA ARG A 58 -5.72 -0.19 -12.56
C ARG A 58 -4.51 0.72 -12.27
N ALA A 59 -3.86 0.54 -11.13
CA ALA A 59 -2.72 1.39 -10.72
C ALA A 59 -1.39 1.03 -11.40
N SER A 60 -1.24 -0.19 -11.92
CA SER A 60 0.02 -0.65 -12.52
C SER A 60 -0.19 -1.26 -13.90
N ARG A 61 0.27 -0.53 -14.95
CA ARG A 61 0.28 -1.01 -16.35
C ARG A 61 0.98 -2.37 -16.50
N LEU A 62 2.01 -2.61 -15.68
CA LEU A 62 2.80 -3.84 -15.70
C LEU A 62 1.97 -5.04 -15.21
N ASN A 63 1.17 -4.83 -14.16
CA ASN A 63 0.25 -5.85 -13.65
C ASN A 63 -0.85 -6.17 -14.69
N ALA A 64 -1.38 -5.16 -15.37
CA ALA A 64 -2.34 -5.36 -16.44
C ALA A 64 -1.77 -6.17 -17.63
N MET A 65 -0.50 -5.93 -18.01
CA MET A 65 0.18 -6.72 -19.05
C MET A 65 0.37 -8.18 -18.63
N ILE A 66 0.77 -8.45 -17.38
CA ILE A 66 0.91 -9.82 -16.87
C ILE A 66 -0.42 -10.58 -16.96
N TRP A 67 -1.52 -9.94 -16.54
CA TRP A 67 -2.85 -10.52 -16.64
C TRP A 67 -3.27 -10.80 -18.07
N LEU A 68 -3.01 -9.87 -18.99
CA LEU A 68 -3.33 -10.05 -20.41
C LEU A 68 -2.54 -11.21 -21.03
N ILE A 69 -1.25 -11.34 -20.71
CA ILE A 69 -0.41 -12.45 -21.16
C ILE A 69 -0.94 -13.79 -20.63
N LEU A 70 -1.32 -13.87 -19.35
CA LEU A 70 -1.89 -15.08 -18.77
C LEU A 70 -3.18 -15.52 -19.47
N ILE A 71 -4.06 -14.56 -19.78
CA ILE A 71 -5.31 -14.83 -20.51
C ILE A 71 -5.02 -15.38 -21.91
N ILE A 72 -4.10 -14.74 -22.64
CA ILE A 72 -3.71 -15.19 -23.99
C ILE A 72 -3.09 -16.59 -23.94
N LEU A 73 -2.23 -16.87 -22.96
CA LEU A 73 -1.60 -18.17 -22.79
C LEU A 73 -2.65 -19.27 -22.54
N MET A 74 -3.62 -19.01 -21.65
CA MET A 74 -4.71 -19.95 -21.38
C MET A 74 -5.60 -20.19 -22.61
N ALA A 75 -5.88 -19.14 -23.40
CA ALA A 75 -6.64 -19.27 -24.63
C ALA A 75 -5.90 -20.11 -25.69
N LEU A 76 -4.58 -19.92 -25.83
CA LEU A 76 -3.74 -20.71 -26.73
C LEU A 76 -3.69 -22.18 -26.31
N LEU A 77 -3.51 -22.45 -25.01
CA LEU A 77 -3.54 -23.82 -24.48
C LEU A 77 -4.89 -24.48 -24.72
N ALA A 78 -5.99 -23.78 -24.45
CA ALA A 78 -7.33 -24.30 -24.72
C ALA A 78 -7.52 -24.62 -26.21
N MET A 79 -7.01 -23.78 -27.12
CA MET A 79 -7.07 -24.05 -28.55
C MET A 79 -6.26 -25.29 -28.96
N ILE A 80 -5.09 -25.51 -28.36
CA ILE A 80 -4.26 -26.69 -28.61
C ILE A 80 -4.91 -27.96 -28.07
N PHE A 81 -5.51 -27.90 -26.88
CA PHE A 81 -6.18 -29.06 -26.26
C PHE A 81 -7.56 -29.36 -26.86
N ALA A 82 -8.18 -28.39 -27.54
CA ALA A 82 -9.45 -28.57 -28.23
C ALA A 82 -9.31 -29.14 -29.65
N LEU A 83 -8.07 -29.27 -30.16
CA LEU A 83 -7.73 -29.84 -31.46
C LEU A 83 -7.41 -31.34 -31.33
#